data_AF-A0A2A7MJL7-F1
#
_entry.id   AF-A0A2A7MJL7-F1
#
_cell.length_a   1.000
_cell.length_b   1.000
_cell.length_c   1.000
_cell.angle_alpha   90.00
_cell.angle_beta   90.00
_cell.angle_gamma   90.00
#
_symmetry.space_group_name_H-M   'P 1'
#
loop_
_entity.id
_entity.type
_entity.pdbx_description
1 polymer ?
#
loop_
_entity_poly.entity_id
_entity_poly.type
_entity_poly.pdbx_seq_one_letter_code
_entity_poly.pdbx_strand_id
1 'polypeptide(L)'
;MKNKKYNYDEKMNRDTYDECNNGSENFYEMSESDIETLELLGLQILLIYINIYGYIFLYRSSLEGIELIFSQYYNDNINNTAARADKTGLKAVYIFFIAQLISTGIAIAKYNILYKRKLNQEINYSLAPNIYIIISNLISIIAYIYLINGAEGIFSRDQGQTILGI
;
A
#
# COMPACT_ATOMS: atom_id res chain seq x y z
N MET A 1 9.25 -14.66 -32.52
CA MET A 1 8.91 -14.41 -31.11
C MET A 1 7.94 -15.49 -30.67
N LYS A 2 8.29 -16.29 -29.66
CA LYS A 2 7.47 -17.41 -29.15
C LYS A 2 6.66 -16.92 -27.95
N ASN A 3 5.33 -16.92 -28.05
CA ASN A 3 4.44 -16.70 -26.92
C ASN A 3 4.56 -17.88 -25.95
N LYS A 4 4.97 -17.60 -24.71
CA LYS A 4 4.89 -18.56 -23.61
C LYS A 4 3.47 -18.55 -23.07
N LYS A 5 2.71 -19.61 -23.34
CA LYS A 5 1.49 -19.94 -22.60
C LYS A 5 1.89 -20.41 -21.21
N TYR A 6 1.40 -19.75 -20.17
CA TYR A 6 1.50 -20.27 -18.80
C TYR A 6 0.31 -21.19 -18.56
N ASN A 7 0.58 -22.50 -18.53
CA ASN A 7 -0.38 -23.53 -18.12
C ASN A 7 -0.26 -23.69 -16.60
N TYR A 8 -1.32 -23.38 -15.85
CA TYR A 8 -1.46 -23.86 -14.49
C TYR A 8 -2.19 -25.21 -14.56
N ASP A 9 -1.43 -26.31 -14.56
CA ASP A 9 -1.97 -27.66 -14.44
C ASP A 9 -2.18 -27.99 -12.95
N GLU A 10 -3.39 -27.77 -12.44
CA GLU A 10 -3.84 -28.41 -11.20
C GLU A 10 -4.63 -29.67 -11.58
N LYS A 11 -3.98 -30.83 -11.44
CA LYS A 11 -4.59 -32.15 -11.63
C LYS A 11 -5.70 -32.38 -10.60
N MET A 12 -6.95 -32.45 -11.05
CA MET A 12 -7.97 -33.24 -10.38
C MET A 12 -8.56 -34.30 -11.33
N ASN A 13 -8.32 -35.56 -10.96
CA ASN A 13 -8.99 -36.74 -11.50
C ASN A 13 -10.50 -36.68 -11.21
N ARG A 14 -11.34 -36.97 -12.21
CA ARG A 14 -12.46 -37.92 -12.12
C ARG A 14 -13.05 -38.20 -13.50
N ASP A 15 -13.31 -39.49 -13.69
CA ASP A 15 -13.69 -40.15 -14.93
C ASP A 15 -15.08 -39.78 -15.47
N THR A 16 -15.18 -39.83 -16.81
CA THR A 16 -16.30 -40.24 -17.68
C THR A 16 -17.68 -39.60 -17.50
N TYR A 17 -18.13 -38.83 -18.50
CA TYR A 17 -19.46 -38.98 -19.14
C TYR A 17 -19.42 -38.49 -20.59
N ASP A 18 -20.12 -39.25 -21.43
CA ASP A 18 -20.18 -39.17 -22.89
C ASP A 18 -20.84 -37.89 -23.46
N GLU A 19 -20.49 -37.68 -24.72
CA GLU A 19 -20.93 -36.76 -25.78
C GLU A 19 -22.27 -35.99 -25.70
N CYS A 20 -22.19 -34.82 -26.38
CA CYS A 20 -23.23 -34.02 -27.03
C CYS A 20 -23.98 -32.96 -26.19
N ASN A 21 -23.59 -31.67 -26.32
CA ASN A 21 -24.28 -30.77 -27.24
C ASN A 21 -23.59 -29.40 -27.41
N ASN A 22 -23.79 -28.84 -28.60
CA ASN A 22 -23.38 -27.51 -29.03
C ASN A 22 -23.75 -26.40 -28.04
N GLY A 23 -22.73 -25.81 -27.44
CA GLY A 23 -22.72 -24.41 -27.04
C GLY A 23 -21.32 -23.94 -27.32
N SER A 24 -21.15 -22.96 -28.21
CA SER A 24 -19.95 -22.16 -28.24
C SER A 24 -19.80 -21.56 -26.84
N GLU A 25 -19.07 -22.23 -25.96
CA GLU A 25 -18.59 -21.64 -24.71
C GLU A 25 -17.75 -20.46 -25.16
N ASN A 26 -18.38 -19.28 -25.16
CA ASN A 26 -17.67 -18.02 -25.27
C ASN A 26 -16.80 -17.94 -24.04
N PHE A 27 -15.61 -18.55 -24.10
CA PHE A 27 -14.52 -18.21 -23.22
C PHE A 27 -14.31 -16.72 -23.43
N TYR A 28 -14.76 -15.90 -22.49
CA TYR A 28 -14.40 -14.50 -22.45
C TYR A 28 -12.88 -14.44 -22.29
N GLU A 29 -12.17 -14.32 -23.41
CA GLU A 29 -10.74 -14.03 -23.39
C GLU A 29 -10.59 -12.61 -22.83
N MET A 30 -10.12 -12.52 -21.59
CA MET A 30 -9.80 -11.26 -20.94
C MET A 30 -8.63 -10.60 -21.68
N SER A 31 -8.74 -9.31 -21.97
CA SER A 31 -7.64 -8.58 -22.62
C SER A 31 -6.42 -8.53 -21.71
N GLU A 32 -5.21 -8.52 -22.27
CA GLU A 32 -3.96 -8.37 -21.50
C GLU A 32 -4.01 -7.11 -20.61
N SER A 33 -4.61 -6.02 -21.11
CA SER A 33 -4.79 -4.78 -20.35
C SER A 33 -5.72 -4.91 -19.15
N ASP A 34 -6.73 -5.78 -19.23
CA ASP A 34 -7.66 -6.03 -18.13
C ASP A 34 -7.01 -6.95 -17.08
N ILE A 35 -6.19 -7.91 -17.51
CA ILE A 35 -5.35 -8.73 -16.60
C ILE A 35 -4.39 -7.82 -15.82
N GLU A 36 -3.63 -6.97 -16.51
CA GLU A 36 -2.71 -6.01 -15.87
C GLU A 36 -3.47 -5.08 -14.90
N THR A 37 -4.67 -4.62 -15.28
CA THR A 37 -5.51 -3.78 -14.41
C THR A 37 -5.96 -4.54 -13.15
N LEU A 38 -6.31 -5.82 -13.28
CA LEU A 38 -6.72 -6.66 -12.17
C LEU A 38 -5.56 -6.91 -11.19
N GLU A 39 -4.35 -7.14 -11.71
CA GLU A 39 -3.14 -7.26 -10.88
C GLU A 39 -2.86 -5.97 -10.09
N LEU A 40 -2.99 -4.80 -10.74
CA LEU A 40 -2.86 -3.52 -10.06
C LEU A 40 -3.90 -3.33 -8.94
N LEU A 41 -5.14 -3.78 -9.14
CA LEU A 41 -6.17 -3.77 -8.09
C LEU A 41 -5.79 -4.68 -6.92
N GLY A 42 -5.24 -5.87 -7.19
CA GLY A 42 -4.70 -6.75 -6.15
C GLY A 42 -3.60 -6.07 -5.32
N LEU A 43 -2.68 -5.35 -5.98
CA LEU A 43 -1.66 -4.56 -5.29
C LEU A 43 -2.24 -3.40 -4.46
N GLN A 44 -3.31 -2.76 -4.92
CA GLN A 44 -4.02 -1.72 -4.15
C GLN A 44 -4.66 -2.29 -2.89
N ILE A 45 -5.23 -3.50 -2.96
CA ILE A 45 -5.79 -4.18 -1.77
C ILE A 45 -4.67 -4.47 -0.76
N LEU A 46 -3.53 -4.99 -1.22
CA LEU A 46 -2.37 -5.21 -0.34
C LEU A 46 -1.90 -3.91 0.32
N LEU A 47 -1.88 -2.81 -0.44
CA LEU A 47 -1.53 -1.50 0.07
C LEU A 47 -2.48 -1.02 1.18
N ILE A 48 -3.79 -1.30 1.08
CA ILE A 48 -4.75 -1.00 2.15
C ILE A 48 -4.37 -1.75 3.42
N TYR A 49 -4.03 -3.05 3.33
CA TYR A 49 -3.57 -3.81 4.49
C TYR A 49 -2.30 -3.24 5.12
N ILE A 50 -1.31 -2.84 4.31
CA ILE A 50 -0.08 -2.21 4.81
C ILE A 50 -0.41 -0.93 5.59
N ASN A 51 -1.30 -0.08 5.08
CA ASN A 51 -1.72 1.14 5.77
C ASN A 51 -2.46 0.83 7.09
N ILE A 52 -3.32 -0.19 7.12
CA ILE A 52 -3.97 -0.63 8.36
C ILE A 52 -2.92 -1.02 9.41
N TYR A 53 -1.88 -1.77 9.03
CA TYR A 53 -0.79 -2.08 9.95
C TYR A 53 -0.03 -0.83 10.41
N GLY A 54 0.21 0.13 9.53
CA GLY A 54 0.78 1.44 9.89
C GLY A 54 -0.05 2.14 10.96
N TYR A 55 -1.38 2.18 10.82
CA TYR A 55 -2.28 2.75 11.82
C TYR A 55 -2.28 1.98 13.15
N ILE A 56 -2.13 0.65 13.13
CA ILE A 56 -1.99 -0.15 14.35
C ILE A 56 -0.71 0.22 15.11
N PHE A 57 0.41 0.45 14.41
CA PHE A 57 1.64 0.93 15.04
C PHE A 57 1.47 2.33 15.62
N LEU A 58 0.83 3.24 14.89
CA LEU A 58 0.57 4.59 15.39
C LEU A 58 -0.33 4.58 16.64
N TYR A 59 -1.38 3.75 16.62
CA TYR A 59 -2.25 3.55 17.79
C TYR A 59 -1.47 3.04 19.01
N ARG A 60 -0.57 2.07 18.83
CA ARG A 60 0.30 1.58 19.91
C ARG A 60 1.24 2.66 20.43
N SER A 61 1.86 3.43 19.53
CA SER A 61 2.71 4.56 19.91
C SER A 61 1.96 5.56 20.79
N SER A 62 0.70 5.86 20.46
CA SER A 62 -0.15 6.73 21.27
C SER A 62 -0.46 6.15 22.66
N LEU A 63 -0.72 4.83 22.76
CA LEU A 63 -0.90 4.17 24.07
C LEU A 63 0.38 4.24 24.91
N GLU A 64 1.53 3.93 24.31
CA GLU A 64 2.84 4.01 24.99
C GLU A 64 3.15 5.46 25.44
N GLY A 65 2.75 6.46 24.64
CA GLY A 65 2.84 7.88 25.01
C GLY A 65 1.95 8.26 26.19
N ILE A 66 0.72 7.72 26.27
CA ILE A 66 -0.18 7.91 27.42
C ILE A 66 0.44 7.29 28.69
N GLU A 67 0.96 6.06 28.60
CA GLU A 67 1.63 5.38 29.72
C GLU A 67 2.84 6.17 30.22
N LEU A 68 3.62 6.76 29.32
CA LEU A 68 4.73 7.63 29.67
C LEU A 68 4.27 8.82 30.53
N ILE A 69 3.18 9.49 30.14
CA ILE A 69 2.62 10.61 30.92
C ILE A 69 2.29 10.16 32.34
N PHE A 70 1.58 9.03 32.49
CA PHE A 70 1.23 8.54 33.82
C PHE A 70 2.46 8.16 34.64
N SER A 71 3.47 7.52 34.04
CA SER A 71 4.69 7.08 34.74
C SER A 71 5.48 8.23 35.39
N GLN A 72 5.40 9.45 34.84
CA GLN A 72 6.02 10.66 35.41
C GLN A 72 5.42 11.05 36.77
N TYR A 73 4.17 10.69 37.04
CA TYR A 73 3.50 11.00 38.31
C TYR A 73 3.61 9.88 39.35
N TYR A 74 3.87 8.64 38.92
CA TYR A 74 3.93 7.45 39.80
C TYR A 74 5.34 6.97 40.13
N ASN A 75 6.39 7.67 39.65
CA ASN A 75 7.80 7.38 39.94
C ASN A 75 8.26 5.98 39.47
N ASP A 76 7.62 5.49 38.41
CA ASP A 76 8.00 4.25 37.70
C ASP A 76 9.10 4.54 36.67
N ASN A 77 9.84 3.51 36.20
CA ASN A 77 10.98 3.65 35.27
C ASN A 77 10.62 4.37 33.93
N ILE A 78 10.71 5.71 33.93
CA ILE A 78 10.29 6.63 32.85
C ILE A 78 11.04 6.40 31.52
N ASN A 79 12.35 6.14 31.58
CA ASN A 79 13.22 6.15 30.40
C ASN A 79 12.95 4.99 29.41
N ASN A 80 12.52 3.81 29.91
CA ASN A 80 12.27 2.66 29.05
C ASN A 80 10.96 2.77 28.26
N THR A 81 9.99 3.54 28.75
CA THR A 81 8.66 3.67 28.13
C THR A 81 8.67 4.75 27.04
N ALA A 82 9.38 5.86 27.25
CA ALA A 82 9.54 6.93 26.26
C ALA A 82 10.23 6.47 24.98
N ALA A 83 11.39 5.80 25.13
CA ALA A 83 12.15 5.27 24.00
C ALA A 83 11.37 4.24 23.17
N ARG A 84 10.35 3.58 23.76
CA ARG A 84 9.48 2.63 23.07
C ARG A 84 8.41 3.33 22.26
N ALA A 85 7.72 4.32 22.84
CA ALA A 85 6.69 5.11 22.15
C ALA A 85 7.19 5.74 20.86
N ASP A 86 8.34 6.42 20.92
CA ASP A 86 8.92 7.13 19.77
C ASP A 86 9.42 6.16 18.69
N LYS A 87 10.03 5.05 19.12
CA LYS A 87 10.48 3.98 18.21
C LYS A 87 9.29 3.34 17.49
N THR A 88 8.17 3.14 18.18
CA THR A 88 6.94 2.60 17.60
C THR A 88 6.32 3.60 16.62
N GLY A 89 6.29 4.89 16.95
CA GLY A 89 5.79 5.95 16.08
C GLY A 89 6.64 6.10 14.80
N LEU A 90 7.97 6.13 14.93
CA LEU A 90 8.89 6.21 13.80
C LEU A 90 8.72 5.03 12.83
N LYS A 91 8.49 3.82 13.34
CA LYS A 91 8.16 2.65 12.49
C LYS A 91 6.88 2.86 11.70
N ALA A 92 5.83 3.42 12.30
CA ALA A 92 4.59 3.72 11.60
C ALA A 92 4.83 4.70 10.44
N VAL A 93 5.60 5.77 10.68
CA VAL A 93 5.94 6.77 9.66
C VAL A 93 6.67 6.12 8.47
N TYR A 94 7.66 5.26 8.70
CA TYR A 94 8.32 4.54 7.61
C TYR A 94 7.39 3.60 6.84
N ILE A 95 6.46 2.92 7.52
CA ILE A 95 5.46 2.08 6.86
C ILE A 95 4.60 2.93 5.91
N PHE A 96 4.11 4.08 6.38
CA PHE A 96 3.31 4.99 5.55
C PHE A 96 4.11 5.54 4.37
N PHE A 97 5.38 5.86 4.57
CA PHE A 97 6.25 6.32 3.48
C PHE A 97 6.44 5.23 2.41
N ILE A 98 6.73 3.99 2.80
CA ILE A 98 6.88 2.86 1.87
C ILE A 98 5.56 2.61 1.13
N ALA A 99 4.43 2.63 1.85
CA ALA A 99 3.10 2.51 1.27
C ALA A 99 2.87 3.61 0.21
N GLN A 100 3.26 4.86 0.51
CA GLN A 100 3.14 5.97 -0.43
C GLN A 100 3.97 5.77 -1.70
N LEU A 101 5.19 5.23 -1.60
CA LEU A 101 6.02 4.90 -2.77
C LEU A 101 5.35 3.85 -3.65
N ILE A 102 4.79 2.79 -3.04
CA ILE A 102 4.07 1.73 -3.76
C ILE A 102 2.81 2.30 -4.44
N SER A 103 2.02 3.11 -3.72
CA SER A 103 0.84 3.80 -4.25
C SER A 103 1.17 4.63 -5.49
N THR A 104 2.28 5.35 -5.44
CA THR A 104 2.78 6.18 -6.55
C THR A 104 3.14 5.31 -7.75
N GLY A 105 3.83 4.18 -7.54
CA GLY A 105 4.15 3.22 -8.59
C GLY A 105 2.89 2.66 -9.27
N ILE A 106 1.87 2.29 -8.50
CA ILE A 106 0.58 1.82 -9.02
C ILE A 106 -0.10 2.91 -9.85
N ALA A 107 -0.12 4.16 -9.39
CA ALA A 107 -0.73 5.27 -10.11
C ALA A 107 -0.06 5.51 -11.48
N ILE A 108 1.27 5.44 -11.53
CA ILE A 108 2.04 5.56 -12.77
C ILE A 108 1.76 4.37 -13.71
N ALA A 109 1.77 3.13 -13.20
CA ALA A 109 1.48 1.95 -13.99
C ALA A 109 0.06 2.01 -14.61
N LYS A 110 -0.93 2.38 -13.79
CA LYS A 110 -2.30 2.60 -14.26
C LYS A 110 -2.36 3.66 -15.36
N TYR A 111 -1.69 4.80 -15.18
CA TYR A 111 -1.64 5.84 -16.21
C TYR A 111 -1.09 5.30 -17.53
N ASN A 112 -0.01 4.51 -17.48
CA ASN A 112 0.61 3.94 -18.68
C ASN A 112 -0.33 2.96 -19.41
N ILE A 113 -1.07 2.12 -18.69
CA ILE A 113 -2.08 1.23 -19.28
C ILE A 113 -3.14 2.07 -19.98
N LEU A 114 -3.72 3.05 -19.29
CA LEU A 114 -4.77 3.91 -19.85
C LEU A 114 -4.27 4.72 -21.05
N TYR A 115 -3.01 5.17 -21.02
CA TYR A 115 -2.39 5.87 -22.13
C TYR A 115 -2.30 5.00 -23.39
N LYS A 116 -1.85 3.74 -23.26
CA LYS A 116 -1.83 2.78 -24.37
C LYS A 116 -3.23 2.53 -24.94
N ARG A 117 -4.22 2.28 -24.07
CA ARG A 117 -5.63 2.06 -24.47
C ARG A 117 -6.21 3.26 -25.20
N LYS A 118 -5.84 4.48 -24.79
CA LYS A 118 -6.25 5.72 -25.46
C LYS A 118 -5.61 5.88 -26.84
N LEU A 119 -4.34 5.53 -27.00
CA LEU A 119 -3.67 5.51 -28.32
C LEU A 119 -4.32 4.50 -29.27
N ASN A 120 -4.77 3.36 -28.74
CA ASN A 120 -5.49 2.33 -29.47
C ASN A 120 -6.98 2.67 -29.73
N GLN A 121 -7.45 3.86 -29.32
CA GLN A 121 -8.84 4.30 -29.45
C GLN A 121 -9.86 3.42 -28.69
N GLU A 122 -9.41 2.62 -27.72
CA GLU A 122 -10.28 1.79 -26.88
C GLU A 122 -11.04 2.62 -25.83
N ILE A 123 -10.52 3.80 -25.49
CA ILE A 123 -11.11 4.72 -24.52
C ILE A 123 -11.05 6.17 -25.03
N ASN A 124 -12.10 6.94 -24.74
CA ASN A 124 -12.22 8.33 -25.20
C ASN A 124 -12.15 9.38 -24.07
N TYR A 125 -12.08 8.97 -22.80
CA TYR A 125 -12.07 9.88 -21.67
C TYR A 125 -10.70 10.56 -21.44
N SER A 126 -10.70 11.67 -20.71
CA SER A 126 -9.50 12.44 -20.39
C SER A 126 -8.58 11.69 -19.42
N LEU A 127 -7.26 11.77 -19.66
CA LEU A 127 -6.25 11.21 -18.75
C LEU A 127 -5.78 12.22 -17.69
N ALA A 128 -6.20 13.49 -17.78
CA ALA A 128 -5.84 14.54 -16.84
C ALA A 128 -6.10 14.18 -15.35
N PRO A 129 -7.22 13.50 -14.99
CA PRO A 129 -7.43 13.05 -13.62
C PRO A 129 -6.32 12.14 -13.08
N ASN A 130 -5.79 11.23 -13.92
CA ASN A 130 -4.71 10.33 -13.51
C ASN A 130 -3.39 11.09 -13.32
N ILE A 131 -3.15 12.14 -14.10
CA ILE A 131 -1.99 13.03 -13.91
C ILE A 131 -2.09 13.75 -12.57
N TYR A 132 -3.27 14.26 -12.20
CA TYR A 132 -3.47 14.90 -10.89
C TYR A 132 -3.27 13.92 -9.73
N ILE A 133 -3.68 12.65 -9.87
CA ILE A 133 -3.39 11.61 -8.88
C ILE A 133 -1.88 11.40 -8.73
N ILE A 134 -1.13 11.33 -9.83
CA ILE A 134 0.34 11.19 -9.78
C ILE A 134 0.97 12.41 -9.09
N ILE A 135 0.57 13.63 -9.45
CA ILE A 135 1.07 14.86 -8.82
C ILE A 135 0.77 14.84 -7.32
N SER A 136 -0.45 14.49 -6.91
CA SER A 136 -0.83 14.36 -5.50
C SER A 136 0.11 13.39 -4.78
N ASN A 137 0.37 12.22 -5.38
CA ASN A 137 1.26 11.22 -4.80
C ASN A 137 2.70 11.73 -4.63
N LEU A 138 3.22 12.49 -5.59
CA LEU A 138 4.55 13.10 -5.50
C LEU A 138 4.63 14.14 -4.38
N ILE A 139 3.59 14.98 -4.23
CA ILE A 139 3.49 15.94 -3.12
C ILE A 139 3.45 15.20 -1.78
N SER A 140 2.69 14.11 -1.68
CA SER A 140 2.65 13.28 -0.46
C SER A 140 4.01 12.68 -0.12
N ILE A 141 4.81 12.23 -1.09
CA ILE A 141 6.18 11.75 -0.86
C ILE A 141 7.03 12.86 -0.21
N ILE A 142 6.95 14.09 -0.74
CA ILE A 142 7.69 15.23 -0.17
C ILE A 142 7.23 15.49 1.27
N ALA A 143 5.92 15.46 1.54
CA ALA A 143 5.38 15.62 2.89
C ALA A 143 5.90 14.54 3.85
N TYR A 144 5.96 13.28 3.41
CA TYR A 144 6.50 12.18 4.23
C TYR A 144 7.99 12.32 4.52
N ILE A 145 8.80 12.88 3.61
CA ILE A 145 10.22 13.15 3.89
C ILE A 145 10.36 14.12 5.07
N TYR A 146 9.57 15.20 5.08
CA TYR A 146 9.56 16.13 6.23
C TYR A 146 9.02 15.46 7.50
N LEU A 147 8.01 14.60 7.38
CA LEU A 147 7.46 13.84 8.51
C LEU A 147 8.50 12.89 9.11
N ILE A 148 9.28 12.18 8.29
CA ILE A 148 10.37 11.31 8.73
C ILE A 148 11.42 12.13 9.48
N ASN A 149 11.88 13.24 8.91
CA ASN A 149 12.88 14.09 9.56
C ASN A 149 12.37 14.62 10.92
N GLY A 150 11.09 14.98 11.00
CA GLY A 150 10.46 15.38 12.25
C GLY A 150 10.43 14.24 13.28
N ALA A 151 10.00 13.05 12.87
CA ALA A 151 9.93 11.87 13.72
C ALA A 151 11.31 11.40 14.20
N GLU A 152 12.33 11.39 13.33
CA GLU A 152 13.71 11.07 13.70
C GLU A 152 14.31 12.11 14.66
N GLY A 153 14.02 13.39 14.41
CA GLY A 153 14.41 14.48 15.29
C GLY A 153 13.82 14.35 16.69
N ILE A 154 12.54 13.94 16.78
CA ILE A 154 11.86 13.64 18.04
C ILE A 154 12.51 12.45 18.74
N PHE A 155 12.70 11.32 18.04
CA PHE A 155 13.33 10.11 18.58
C PHE A 155 14.74 10.33 19.12
N SER A 156 15.49 11.28 18.54
CA SER A 156 16.88 11.57 18.91
C SER A 156 17.02 12.49 20.15
N ARG A 157 15.92 12.94 20.76
CA ARG A 157 15.94 13.83 21.95
C ARG A 157 16.16 13.04 23.24
N ASP A 158 16.57 13.76 24.28
CA ASP A 158 16.79 13.22 25.63
C ASP A 158 15.47 12.63 26.19
N GLN A 159 15.50 11.36 26.62
CA GLN A 159 14.35 10.45 26.76
C GLN A 159 13.37 10.76 27.91
N GLY A 160 13.36 12.00 28.43
CA GLY A 160 12.56 12.42 29.58
C GLY A 160 11.37 13.32 29.26
N GLN A 161 11.15 13.70 28.01
CA GLN A 161 10.04 14.60 27.63
C GLN A 161 8.88 13.85 27.00
N THR A 162 7.67 14.11 27.51
CA THR A 162 6.43 13.62 26.93
C THR A 162 6.26 14.11 25.50
N ILE A 163 6.03 13.18 24.58
CA ILE A 163 5.71 13.50 23.20
C ILE A 163 4.23 13.23 22.96
N LEU A 164 3.53 14.28 22.52
CA LEU A 164 2.20 14.17 21.94
C LEU A 164 2.38 13.73 20.48
N GLY A 165 1.56 12.76 20.07
CA GLY A 165 1.58 12.03 18.79
C GLY A 165 2.16 12.72 17.54
N ILE A 166 2.71 11.87 16.66
CA ILE A 166 3.09 12.20 15.27
C ILE A 166 1.83 12.27 14.40
#